data_AF-A0A954K3R1-F1
#
_entry.id   AF-A0A954K3R1-F1
#
_cell.length_a   1.000
_cell.length_b   1.000
_cell.length_c   1.000
_cell.angle_alpha   90.00
_cell.angle_beta   90.00
_cell.angle_gamma   90.00
#
_symmetry.space_group_name_H-M   'P 1'
#
loop_
_entity.id
_entity.type
_entity.pdbx_description
1 polymer ?
#
loop_
_entity_poly.entity_id
_entity_poly.type
_entity_poly.pdbx_seq_one_letter_code
_entity_poly.pdbx_strand_id
1 'polypeptide(L)'
;MIGNADQSFVFISDNDQIRPSLSLSSTSITERAGINGQEQTVDVIVRLNVSSVTVQSVPISVSRATFAPFATYQNDFSLDVSDFVFQPGQTELRRTLTIHDDAITEGDESVRIVLANSDSANLLSSSDDRVKELKIRDDDFSVDVIAPSNVSEDSGSVTFTMRRPDGADNSGLVYLSFIGTATQSGSRKDVALPASQTIFFLNESEKTVTVNLIDDTNVEDPETIGLIVERLVGNEFVELDRATVTITDDDAPPTVGISQPLSGLFLDGTESTSIPITLSQPSDKATFIDVKFSGDGLLNEDFLVAGNVLAGANPGTLSVFIPAGSTESSISIQAIPKNVS
;
A
#
# COMPACT_ATOMS: atom_id res chain seq x y z
N MET A 1 -83.58 53.68 31.52
CA MET A 1 -82.57 52.61 31.37
C MET A 1 -82.69 52.03 29.98
N ILE A 2 -81.74 52.35 29.10
CA ILE A 2 -81.45 51.56 27.90
C ILE A 2 -79.93 51.50 27.86
N GLY A 3 -79.38 50.30 28.05
CA GLY A 3 -77.96 50.04 28.24
C GLY A 3 -77.16 50.17 26.95
N ASN A 4 -75.88 50.54 27.13
CA ASN A 4 -74.85 50.58 26.10
C ASN A 4 -74.78 49.24 25.34
N ALA A 5 -74.61 49.33 24.01
CA ALA A 5 -74.22 48.20 23.20
C ALA A 5 -72.76 47.85 23.52
N ASP A 6 -72.55 46.70 24.16
CA ASP A 6 -71.24 46.10 24.31
C ASP A 6 -70.77 45.62 22.93
N GLN A 7 -69.67 46.18 22.42
CA GLN A 7 -68.99 45.66 21.24
C GLN A 7 -67.88 44.72 21.70
N SER A 8 -68.11 43.42 21.57
CA SER A 8 -67.09 42.39 21.77
C SER A 8 -66.22 42.29 20.52
N PHE A 9 -64.92 42.59 20.65
CA PHE A 9 -63.94 42.29 19.62
C PHE A 9 -63.45 40.85 19.79
N VAL A 10 -63.57 40.04 18.74
CA VAL A 10 -62.90 38.75 18.64
C VAL A 10 -61.56 39.00 17.95
N PHE A 11 -60.46 38.79 18.69
CA PHE A 11 -59.14 38.69 18.07
C PHE A 11 -58.99 37.27 17.53
N ILE A 12 -59.04 37.10 16.22
CA ILE A 12 -58.54 35.88 15.59
C ILE A 12 -57.03 36.07 15.48
N SER A 13 -56.27 35.31 16.27
CA SER A 13 -54.85 35.14 16.03
C SER A 13 -54.68 34.32 14.75
N ASP A 14 -54.17 34.96 13.69
CA ASP A 14 -53.79 34.32 12.43
C ASP A 14 -52.77 33.20 12.71
N ASN A 15 -53.17 31.93 12.49
CA ASN A 15 -52.27 30.78 12.57
C ASN A 15 -51.75 30.36 11.18
N ASP A 16 -52.18 31.04 10.12
CA ASP A 16 -51.89 30.71 8.71
C ASP A 16 -50.53 31.27 8.25
N GLN A 17 -49.69 31.71 9.20
CA GLN A 17 -48.35 32.20 8.89
C GLN A 17 -47.48 31.06 8.32
N ILE A 18 -46.98 31.25 7.09
CA ILE A 18 -46.07 30.32 6.41
C ILE A 18 -44.69 30.39 7.07
N ARG A 19 -44.26 29.27 7.66
CA ARG A 19 -42.96 29.07 8.33
C ARG A 19 -42.18 27.98 7.59
N PRO A 20 -41.07 28.32 6.92
CA PRO A 20 -40.22 27.30 6.35
C PRO A 20 -39.35 26.63 7.41
N SER A 21 -39.08 25.34 7.25
CA SER A 21 -38.09 24.60 8.02
C SER A 21 -37.13 23.85 7.10
N LEU A 22 -35.89 23.72 7.55
CA LEU A 22 -34.80 23.03 6.89
C LEU A 22 -34.52 21.71 7.60
N SER A 23 -34.31 20.66 6.81
CA SER A 23 -33.76 19.39 7.27
C SER A 23 -32.83 18.82 6.22
N LEU A 24 -31.88 18.00 6.67
CA LEU A 24 -31.02 17.22 5.79
C LEU A 24 -31.41 15.75 5.91
N SER A 25 -31.23 14.95 4.85
CA SER A 25 -31.38 13.49 4.96
C SER A 25 -30.33 12.86 5.87
N SER A 26 -29.17 13.51 6.03
CA SER A 26 -28.12 13.14 6.97
C SER A 26 -27.44 14.37 7.58
N THR A 27 -26.92 14.23 8.79
CA THR A 27 -26.08 15.25 9.45
C THR A 27 -24.59 14.93 9.35
N SER A 28 -24.24 13.75 8.83
CA SER A 28 -22.85 13.37 8.56
C SER A 28 -22.77 12.43 7.36
N ILE A 29 -21.77 12.61 6.52
CA ILE A 29 -21.51 11.79 5.33
C ILE A 29 -20.01 11.67 5.13
N THR A 30 -19.54 10.55 4.60
CA THR A 30 -18.14 10.37 4.18
C THR A 30 -18.03 10.72 2.70
N GLU A 31 -16.97 11.42 2.31
CA GLU A 31 -16.81 11.94 0.95
C GLU A 31 -16.52 10.90 -0.12
N ARG A 32 -16.09 9.70 0.27
CA ARG A 32 -15.99 8.50 -0.57
C ARG A 32 -17.02 8.39 -1.69
N ALA A 33 -16.56 8.32 -2.94
CA ALA A 33 -17.41 8.01 -4.07
C ALA A 33 -18.18 6.69 -3.84
N GLY A 34 -19.49 6.74 -4.07
CA GLY A 34 -20.38 5.60 -4.04
C GLY A 34 -19.95 4.50 -5.03
N ILE A 35 -20.61 3.35 -4.93
CA ILE A 35 -20.34 2.20 -5.81
C ILE A 35 -20.43 2.67 -7.28
N ASN A 36 -19.31 2.56 -8.03
CA ASN A 36 -19.10 3.03 -9.41
C ASN A 36 -18.57 4.46 -9.60
N GLY A 37 -17.96 5.08 -8.58
CA GLY A 37 -17.30 6.40 -8.75
C GLY A 37 -18.29 7.56 -8.87
N GLN A 38 -19.49 7.41 -8.29
CA GLN A 38 -20.48 8.49 -8.22
C GLN A 38 -20.31 9.24 -6.91
N GLU A 39 -20.30 10.56 -6.98
CA GLU A 39 -20.28 11.42 -5.80
C GLU A 39 -21.45 11.13 -4.85
N GLN A 40 -21.20 11.31 -3.56
CA GLN A 40 -22.20 11.12 -2.53
C GLN A 40 -23.14 12.32 -2.48
N THR A 41 -24.36 12.10 -2.00
CA THR A 41 -25.37 13.17 -1.97
C THR A 41 -26.14 13.21 -0.66
N VAL A 42 -26.53 14.43 -0.28
CA VAL A 42 -27.42 14.72 0.85
C VAL A 42 -28.64 15.48 0.32
N ASP A 43 -29.84 15.03 0.69
CA ASP A 43 -31.07 15.77 0.38
C ASP A 43 -31.15 16.98 1.31
N VAL A 44 -31.19 18.17 0.73
CA VAL A 44 -31.59 19.41 1.38
C VAL A 44 -33.09 19.57 1.22
N ILE A 45 -33.83 19.41 2.32
CA ILE A 45 -35.29 19.37 2.33
C ILE A 45 -35.81 20.64 3.01
N VAL A 46 -36.61 21.41 2.27
CA VAL A 46 -37.33 22.57 2.82
C VAL A 46 -38.82 22.26 2.86
N ARG A 47 -39.43 22.48 4.02
CA ARG A 47 -40.86 22.27 4.26
C ARG A 47 -41.55 23.56 4.65
N LEU A 48 -42.76 23.80 4.15
CA LEU A 48 -43.67 24.83 4.66
C LEU A 48 -44.66 24.18 5.63
N ASN A 49 -44.89 24.80 6.79
CA ASN A 49 -45.87 24.32 7.77
C ASN A 49 -47.31 24.32 7.24
N VAL A 50 -47.64 25.22 6.32
CA VAL A 50 -48.95 25.34 5.67
C VAL A 50 -48.79 25.58 4.17
N SER A 51 -49.79 25.19 3.38
CA SER A 51 -49.80 25.39 1.93
C SER A 51 -50.20 26.82 1.56
N SER A 52 -49.57 27.39 0.53
CA SER A 52 -49.91 28.72 0.02
C SER A 52 -50.72 28.63 -1.27
N VAL A 53 -51.61 29.61 -1.48
CA VAL A 53 -52.31 29.81 -2.76
C VAL A 53 -51.53 30.68 -3.74
N THR A 54 -50.40 31.23 -3.31
CA THR A 54 -49.48 32.04 -4.12
C THR A 54 -48.10 31.41 -4.14
N VAL A 55 -47.26 31.79 -5.10
CA VAL A 55 -45.85 31.35 -5.15
C VAL A 55 -45.12 31.84 -3.91
N GLN A 56 -44.33 30.97 -3.28
CA GLN A 56 -43.44 31.32 -2.17
C GLN A 56 -41.99 31.05 -2.59
N SER A 57 -41.09 32.00 -2.32
CA SER A 57 -39.65 31.79 -2.48
C SER A 57 -38.97 31.82 -1.12
N VAL A 58 -38.18 30.78 -0.84
CA VAL A 58 -37.37 30.65 0.37
C VAL A 58 -35.91 30.60 -0.06
N PRO A 59 -35.14 31.70 0.12
CA PRO A 59 -33.74 31.70 -0.29
C PRO A 59 -32.89 30.80 0.60
N ILE A 60 -31.91 30.13 0.00
CA ILE A 60 -30.96 29.25 0.67
C ILE A 60 -29.53 29.69 0.37
N SER A 61 -28.65 29.48 1.35
CA SER A 61 -27.23 29.75 1.22
C SER A 61 -26.42 28.73 2.01
N VAL A 62 -25.17 28.57 1.63
CA VAL A 62 -24.16 27.87 2.41
C VAL A 62 -23.25 28.89 3.09
N SER A 63 -22.79 28.57 4.28
CA SER A 63 -21.89 29.39 5.08
C SER A 63 -20.91 28.51 5.83
N ARG A 64 -19.83 29.09 6.34
CA ARG A 64 -18.85 28.36 7.16
C ARG A 64 -19.53 27.73 8.38
N ALA A 65 -19.11 26.53 8.73
CA ALA A 65 -19.53 25.87 9.96
C ALA A 65 -19.06 26.60 11.21
N THR A 66 -19.57 26.17 12.35
CA THR A 66 -19.27 26.79 13.65
C THR A 66 -17.83 26.48 14.10
N PHE A 67 -17.33 25.30 13.75
CA PHE A 67 -16.01 24.80 14.11
C PHE A 67 -15.22 24.39 12.86
N ALA A 68 -13.92 24.65 12.89
CA ALA A 68 -12.98 24.19 11.87
C ALA A 68 -12.67 22.69 12.05
N PRO A 69 -12.20 21.98 11.00
CA PRO A 69 -11.94 22.47 9.63
C PRO A 69 -13.21 22.69 8.80
N PHE A 70 -13.09 23.34 7.64
CA PHE A 70 -14.24 23.90 6.92
C PHE A 70 -14.29 23.46 5.47
N ALA A 71 -15.39 22.81 5.12
CA ALA A 71 -15.71 22.52 3.74
C ALA A 71 -15.91 23.80 2.93
N THR A 72 -15.33 23.77 1.74
CA THR A 72 -15.24 24.79 0.73
C THR A 72 -16.10 24.42 -0.49
N TYR A 73 -16.78 25.43 -1.02
CA TYR A 73 -17.71 25.25 -2.14
C TYR A 73 -16.93 24.91 -3.41
N GLN A 74 -17.42 23.93 -4.17
CA GLN A 74 -16.86 23.34 -5.41
C GLN A 74 -15.64 22.43 -5.25
N ASN A 75 -14.91 22.51 -4.13
CA ASN A 75 -13.91 21.49 -3.84
C ASN A 75 -14.56 20.32 -3.10
N ASP A 76 -15.31 20.59 -2.02
CA ASP A 76 -15.73 19.54 -1.08
C ASP A 76 -17.26 19.31 -1.19
N PHE A 77 -18.00 20.33 -1.62
CA PHE A 77 -19.43 20.20 -1.92
C PHE A 77 -19.95 21.21 -2.94
N SER A 78 -21.08 20.88 -3.58
CA SER A 78 -21.84 21.80 -4.43
C SER A 78 -23.35 21.72 -4.18
N LEU A 79 -24.02 22.88 -4.28
CA LEU A 79 -25.47 23.04 -4.18
C LEU A 79 -25.92 24.01 -5.27
N ASP A 80 -26.55 23.48 -6.32
CA ASP A 80 -26.91 24.26 -7.51
C ASP A 80 -28.27 24.95 -7.38
N VAL A 81 -28.53 25.59 -6.23
CA VAL A 81 -29.72 26.42 -6.01
C VAL A 81 -29.43 27.59 -5.09
N SER A 82 -30.10 28.71 -5.35
CA SER A 82 -30.11 29.88 -4.46
C SER A 82 -31.47 30.07 -3.78
N ASP A 83 -32.52 29.40 -4.24
CA ASP A 83 -33.86 29.48 -3.68
C ASP A 83 -34.72 28.22 -3.88
N PHE A 84 -35.67 28.04 -2.96
CA PHE A 84 -36.74 27.05 -3.05
C PHE A 84 -38.04 27.77 -3.41
N VAL A 85 -38.48 27.60 -4.66
CA VAL A 85 -39.70 28.20 -5.20
C VAL A 85 -40.87 27.22 -5.15
N PHE A 86 -41.75 27.41 -4.17
CA PHE A 86 -42.98 26.64 -4.00
C PHE A 86 -44.10 27.22 -4.86
N GLN A 87 -44.64 26.40 -5.77
CA GLN A 87 -45.88 26.69 -6.49
C GLN A 87 -47.08 26.58 -5.53
N PRO A 88 -48.23 27.21 -5.88
CA PRO A 88 -49.44 27.07 -5.08
C PRO A 88 -49.77 25.59 -4.79
N GLY A 89 -50.08 25.28 -3.54
CA GLY A 89 -50.34 23.91 -3.12
C GLY A 89 -49.13 23.14 -2.57
N GLN A 90 -47.89 23.52 -2.94
CA GLN A 90 -46.68 22.79 -2.53
C GLN A 90 -46.23 23.13 -1.10
N THR A 91 -45.81 22.11 -0.35
CA THR A 91 -45.32 22.26 1.03
C THR A 91 -43.97 21.58 1.28
N GLU A 92 -43.42 20.87 0.29
CA GLU A 92 -42.11 20.23 0.39
C GLU A 92 -41.39 20.35 -0.95
N LEU A 93 -40.11 20.70 -0.88
CA LEU A 93 -39.19 20.66 -2.01
C LEU A 93 -37.86 20.08 -1.52
N ARG A 94 -37.20 19.35 -2.42
CA ARG A 94 -35.90 18.72 -2.18
C ARG A 94 -34.89 19.20 -3.20
N ARG A 95 -33.65 19.38 -2.77
CA ARG A 95 -32.50 19.66 -3.62
C ARG A 95 -31.34 18.79 -3.20
N THR A 96 -30.47 18.50 -4.15
CA THR A 96 -29.30 17.67 -3.93
C THR A 96 -28.13 18.57 -3.55
N LEU A 97 -27.53 18.31 -2.40
CA LEU A 97 -26.18 18.74 -2.07
C LEU A 97 -25.25 17.60 -2.46
N THR A 98 -24.34 17.86 -3.38
CA THR A 98 -23.34 16.90 -3.83
C THR A 98 -22.08 17.04 -3.00
N ILE A 99 -21.49 15.93 -2.59
CA ILE A 99 -20.22 15.86 -1.85
C ILE A 99 -19.16 15.35 -2.83
N HIS A 100 -18.11 16.12 -2.98
CA HIS A 100 -17.04 15.84 -3.92
C HIS A 100 -16.00 14.97 -3.22
N ASP A 101 -15.61 13.89 -3.87
CA ASP A 101 -14.58 12.96 -3.42
C ASP A 101 -13.27 13.35 -4.10
N ASP A 102 -12.17 13.40 -3.36
CA ASP A 102 -10.86 13.52 -3.98
C ASP A 102 -9.83 12.52 -3.44
N ALA A 103 -8.56 12.90 -3.33
CA ALA A 103 -7.51 12.02 -2.84
C ALA A 103 -6.58 12.74 -1.83
N ILE A 104 -7.01 13.91 -1.37
CA ILE A 104 -6.24 14.84 -0.53
C ILE A 104 -6.72 14.67 0.90
N THR A 105 -5.79 14.48 1.83
CA THR A 105 -6.13 14.43 3.25
C THR A 105 -6.40 15.83 3.78
N GLU A 106 -7.66 16.11 4.11
CA GLU A 106 -8.13 17.41 4.61
C GLU A 106 -8.67 17.34 6.05
N GLY A 107 -8.95 16.13 6.54
CA GLY A 107 -9.57 15.86 7.82
C GLY A 107 -11.09 16.07 7.82
N ASP A 108 -11.76 15.67 8.90
CA ASP A 108 -13.23 15.80 9.02
C ASP A 108 -13.69 17.27 9.02
N GLU A 109 -14.37 17.72 7.96
CA GLU A 109 -14.82 19.09 7.79
C GLU A 109 -16.33 19.30 8.01
N SER A 110 -16.76 20.57 8.11
CA SER A 110 -18.18 20.90 8.24
C SER A 110 -18.62 22.06 7.35
N VAL A 111 -19.86 21.99 6.87
CA VAL A 111 -20.58 23.07 6.16
C VAL A 111 -21.90 23.41 6.84
N ARG A 112 -22.28 24.69 6.85
CA ARG A 112 -23.57 25.16 7.37
C ARG A 112 -24.52 25.59 6.26
N ILE A 113 -25.65 24.91 6.15
CA ILE A 113 -26.73 25.23 5.23
C ILE A 113 -27.75 26.10 5.97
N VAL A 114 -28.11 27.25 5.38
CA VAL A 114 -28.90 28.29 6.04
C VAL A 114 -30.03 28.77 5.14
N LEU A 115 -31.25 28.75 5.67
CA LEU A 115 -32.37 29.50 5.09
C LEU A 115 -32.23 30.99 5.43
N ALA A 116 -32.09 31.81 4.39
CA ALA A 116 -32.14 33.26 4.57
C ALA A 116 -33.58 33.68 4.91
N ASN A 117 -33.73 34.83 5.58
CA ASN A 117 -35.06 35.41 5.73
C ASN A 117 -35.58 35.73 4.33
N SER A 118 -36.69 35.13 3.90
CA SER A 118 -37.54 35.78 2.91
C SER A 118 -38.04 37.10 3.52
N ASP A 119 -38.36 38.11 2.72
CA ASP A 119 -38.70 39.49 3.12
C ASP A 119 -39.87 39.64 4.13
N SER A 120 -40.45 38.52 4.58
CA SER A 120 -41.40 38.42 5.67
C SER A 120 -40.66 38.37 7.01
N ALA A 121 -40.34 39.55 7.54
CA ALA A 121 -39.72 39.72 8.85
C ALA A 121 -40.36 38.84 9.94
N ASN A 122 -39.53 38.00 10.56
CA ASN A 122 -39.80 37.31 11.83
C ASN A 122 -40.65 36.01 11.80
N LEU A 123 -40.31 35.08 10.89
CA LEU A 123 -41.10 33.87 10.62
C LEU A 123 -40.52 32.52 11.08
N LEU A 124 -39.41 32.51 11.82
CA LEU A 124 -38.68 31.26 12.10
C LEU A 124 -38.62 31.05 13.62
N SER A 125 -39.18 29.93 14.09
CA SER A 125 -39.47 29.63 15.50
C SER A 125 -38.23 29.33 16.34
N SER A 126 -37.12 28.93 15.72
CA SER A 126 -35.86 28.61 16.39
C SER A 126 -34.67 28.67 15.41
N SER A 127 -33.44 28.76 15.91
CA SER A 127 -32.24 28.65 15.07
C SER A 127 -32.13 27.28 14.38
N ASP A 128 -32.64 26.22 15.02
CA ASP A 128 -32.52 24.83 14.56
C ASP A 128 -33.36 24.55 13.31
N ASP A 129 -34.48 25.23 13.12
CA ASP A 129 -35.33 25.07 11.93
C ASP A 129 -34.72 25.73 10.69
N ARG A 130 -33.72 26.60 10.86
CA ARG A 130 -33.16 27.42 9.77
C ARG A 130 -31.79 26.97 9.30
N VAL A 131 -31.09 26.30 10.18
CA VAL A 131 -29.66 26.09 10.10
C VAL A 131 -29.43 24.62 10.32
N LYS A 132 -28.76 23.99 9.37
CA LYS A 132 -28.26 22.63 9.52
C LYS A 132 -26.77 22.63 9.26
N GLU A 133 -26.04 21.96 10.13
CA GLU A 133 -24.63 21.68 9.93
C GLU A 133 -24.53 20.26 9.38
N LEU A 134 -23.75 20.09 8.32
CA LEU A 134 -23.39 18.81 7.75
C LEU A 134 -21.90 18.60 8.02
N LYS A 135 -21.57 17.47 8.63
CA LYS A 135 -20.19 17.02 8.78
C LYS A 135 -19.80 16.13 7.59
N ILE A 136 -18.80 16.56 6.82
CA ILE A 136 -18.17 15.78 5.76
C ILE A 136 -16.98 15.07 6.39
N ARG A 137 -16.95 13.74 6.28
CA ARG A 137 -15.88 12.93 6.84
C ARG A 137 -14.90 12.59 5.74
N ASP A 138 -13.67 12.99 5.96
CA ASP A 138 -12.55 12.66 5.09
C ASP A 138 -12.25 11.15 5.22
N ASP A 139 -12.13 10.47 4.08
CA ASP A 139 -11.63 9.09 4.01
C ASP A 139 -10.30 8.95 3.27
N ASP A 140 -9.67 10.08 3.00
CA ASP A 140 -8.32 10.18 2.52
C ASP A 140 -7.28 10.09 3.63
N PHE A 141 -6.19 9.40 3.29
CA PHE A 141 -5.00 9.37 4.10
C PHE A 141 -3.79 9.06 3.23
N SER A 142 -2.68 9.72 3.53
CA SER A 142 -1.38 9.41 2.98
C SER A 142 -0.60 8.47 3.91
N VAL A 143 0.34 7.72 3.34
CA VAL A 143 1.29 6.88 4.09
C VAL A 143 2.66 7.02 3.47
N ASP A 144 3.64 7.43 4.26
CA ASP A 144 5.06 7.33 3.95
C ASP A 144 5.59 5.96 4.40
N VAL A 145 6.42 5.31 3.59
CA VAL A 145 7.12 4.07 3.93
C VAL A 145 8.60 4.37 4.14
N ILE A 146 9.09 4.05 5.33
CA ILE A 146 10.48 4.27 5.74
C ILE A 146 11.12 2.92 6.03
N ALA A 147 12.31 2.71 5.47
CA ALA A 147 13.12 1.51 5.67
C ALA A 147 14.61 1.88 5.71
N PRO A 148 15.49 1.03 6.29
CA PRO A 148 16.93 1.21 6.13
C PRO A 148 17.34 1.04 4.67
N SER A 149 18.45 1.65 4.26
CA SER A 149 18.96 1.48 2.88
C SER A 149 19.55 0.08 2.63
N ASN A 150 20.15 -0.50 3.66
CA ASN A 150 20.77 -1.82 3.61
C ASN A 150 20.62 -2.53 4.97
N VAL A 151 20.71 -3.86 4.93
CA VAL A 151 20.70 -4.74 6.11
C VAL A 151 21.58 -5.96 5.81
N SER A 152 22.29 -6.45 6.83
CA SER A 152 23.05 -7.71 6.73
C SER A 152 22.09 -8.90 6.82
N GLU A 153 22.36 -9.97 6.10
CA GLU A 153 21.51 -11.17 6.07
C GLU A 153 21.33 -11.79 7.48
N ASP A 154 22.42 -11.87 8.25
CA ASP A 154 22.45 -12.27 9.66
C ASP A 154 21.69 -11.36 10.65
N SER A 155 21.13 -10.23 10.20
CA SER A 155 20.38 -9.31 11.08
C SER A 155 19.05 -9.88 11.56
N GLY A 156 18.62 -11.02 11.00
CA GLY A 156 17.43 -11.78 11.38
C GLY A 156 16.10 -11.17 10.91
N SER A 157 16.01 -9.85 10.77
CA SER A 157 14.83 -9.20 10.18
C SER A 157 15.12 -7.77 9.72
N VAL A 158 14.25 -7.27 8.85
CA VAL A 158 14.15 -5.85 8.50
C VAL A 158 12.74 -5.33 8.76
N THR A 159 12.64 -4.13 9.31
CA THR A 159 11.37 -3.47 9.60
C THR A 159 11.13 -2.29 8.67
N PHE A 160 9.99 -2.30 8.00
CA PHE A 160 9.42 -1.16 7.31
C PHE A 160 8.48 -0.43 8.26
N THR A 161 8.65 0.88 8.39
CA THR A 161 7.80 1.75 9.19
C THR A 161 6.90 2.55 8.26
N MET A 162 5.60 2.43 8.44
CA MET A 162 4.58 3.20 7.72
C MET A 162 4.11 4.32 8.62
N ARG A 163 4.19 5.56 8.14
CA ARG A 163 3.80 6.76 8.88
C ARG A 163 2.74 7.54 8.12
N ARG A 164 1.71 8.01 8.82
CA ARG A 164 0.74 8.96 8.29
C ARG A 164 1.24 10.38 8.58
N PRO A 165 1.77 11.12 7.60
CA PRO A 165 2.34 12.46 7.85
C PRO A 165 1.27 13.47 8.27
N ASP A 166 0.02 13.28 7.84
CA ASP A 166 -1.10 14.18 8.13
C ASP A 166 -1.77 13.90 9.49
N GLY A 167 -1.26 12.90 10.24
CA GLY A 167 -1.70 12.60 11.59
C GLY A 167 -2.48 11.29 11.75
N ALA A 168 -3.18 11.16 12.88
CA ALA A 168 -3.88 9.95 13.28
C ALA A 168 -5.40 10.11 13.18
N ASP A 169 -5.91 11.20 12.62
CA ASP A 169 -7.35 11.37 12.45
C ASP A 169 -7.81 10.45 11.32
N ASN A 170 -8.97 9.81 11.49
CA ASN A 170 -9.55 8.81 10.58
C ASN A 170 -8.88 7.42 10.61
N SER A 171 -9.61 6.44 10.09
CA SER A 171 -9.17 5.05 9.99
C SER A 171 -9.00 4.65 8.54
N GLY A 172 -7.93 3.93 8.23
CA GLY A 172 -7.58 3.55 6.86
C GLY A 172 -7.14 2.09 6.77
N LEU A 173 -7.58 1.40 5.71
CA LEU A 173 -7.07 0.08 5.36
C LEU A 173 -6.05 0.22 4.23
N VAL A 174 -4.84 -0.26 4.47
CA VAL A 174 -3.81 -0.41 3.42
C VAL A 174 -3.54 -1.86 3.10
N TYR A 175 -3.07 -2.07 1.88
CA TYR A 175 -2.65 -3.33 1.32
C TYR A 175 -1.14 -3.27 1.08
N LEU A 176 -0.46 -4.38 1.31
CA LEU A 176 0.99 -4.49 1.25
C LEU A 176 1.37 -5.38 0.07
N SER A 177 2.20 -4.87 -0.82
CA SER A 177 2.78 -5.64 -1.92
C SER A 177 4.31 -5.67 -1.76
N PHE A 178 4.90 -6.85 -1.85
CA PHE A 178 6.36 -7.03 -1.71
C PHE A 178 7.00 -7.24 -3.07
N ILE A 179 8.11 -6.53 -3.32
CA ILE A 179 8.89 -6.57 -4.56
C ILE A 179 10.37 -6.80 -4.24
N GLY A 180 11.19 -7.06 -5.26
CA GLY A 180 12.64 -7.20 -5.09
C GLY A 180 13.19 -8.46 -5.74
N THR A 181 14.46 -8.73 -5.49
CA THR A 181 15.19 -9.88 -6.03
C THR A 181 15.33 -11.02 -5.02
N ALA A 182 15.16 -10.74 -3.72
CA ALA A 182 15.26 -11.73 -2.67
C ALA A 182 14.18 -12.82 -2.81
N THR A 183 14.61 -14.07 -2.69
CA THR A 183 13.81 -15.26 -2.87
C THR A 183 12.90 -15.49 -1.65
N GLN A 184 11.60 -15.58 -1.91
CA GLN A 184 10.58 -15.63 -0.84
C GLN A 184 10.10 -17.06 -0.54
N SER A 185 10.53 -18.05 -1.32
CA SER A 185 10.01 -19.42 -1.24
C SER A 185 11.00 -20.46 -1.76
N GLY A 186 10.83 -21.71 -1.33
CA GLY A 186 11.72 -22.81 -1.70
C GLY A 186 12.79 -23.06 -0.65
N SER A 187 13.83 -23.80 -1.03
CA SER A 187 14.93 -24.20 -0.13
C SER A 187 16.06 -23.18 -0.03
N ARG A 188 16.06 -22.17 -0.89
CA ARG A 188 17.01 -21.06 -0.99
C ARG A 188 16.19 -19.78 -0.85
N LYS A 189 15.65 -19.57 0.34
CA LYS A 189 14.74 -18.46 0.60
C LYS A 189 15.49 -17.50 1.49
N ASP A 190 15.57 -16.27 1.07
CA ASP A 190 16.41 -15.25 1.71
C ASP A 190 15.54 -14.42 2.66
N VAL A 191 14.22 -14.43 2.40
CA VAL A 191 13.23 -13.75 3.23
C VAL A 191 11.98 -14.59 3.50
N ALA A 192 11.34 -14.32 4.64
CA ALA A 192 9.98 -14.76 4.94
C ALA A 192 9.07 -13.54 5.19
N LEU A 193 8.08 -13.40 4.32
CA LEU A 193 7.08 -12.33 4.39
C LEU A 193 6.11 -12.52 5.57
N PRO A 194 5.52 -11.42 6.10
CA PRO A 194 4.47 -11.50 7.10
C PRO A 194 3.23 -12.22 6.56
N ALA A 195 2.51 -12.92 7.45
CA ALA A 195 1.30 -13.64 7.08
C ALA A 195 0.13 -12.73 6.68
N SER A 196 0.03 -11.54 7.28
CA SER A 196 -0.94 -10.52 6.90
C SER A 196 -0.29 -9.51 5.97
N GLN A 197 -0.91 -9.29 4.81
CA GLN A 197 -0.53 -8.26 3.84
C GLN A 197 -1.55 -7.11 3.81
N THR A 198 -2.29 -6.94 4.90
CA THR A 198 -3.18 -5.80 5.13
C THR A 198 -2.95 -5.23 6.51
N ILE A 199 -3.04 -3.91 6.60
CA ILE A 199 -2.90 -3.16 7.85
C ILE A 199 -4.03 -2.16 7.95
N PHE A 200 -4.73 -2.20 9.09
CA PHE A 200 -5.74 -1.22 9.42
C PHE A 200 -5.16 -0.23 10.43
N PHE A 201 -5.12 1.04 10.05
CA PHE A 201 -4.84 2.15 10.94
C PHE A 201 -6.15 2.54 11.63
N LEU A 202 -6.25 2.36 12.95
CA LEU A 202 -7.41 2.81 13.71
C LEU A 202 -7.02 4.01 14.55
N ASN A 203 -7.18 5.19 13.98
CA ASN A 203 -6.75 6.44 14.60
C ASN A 203 -5.29 6.38 15.09
N GLU A 204 -4.41 5.81 14.27
CA GLU A 204 -2.99 5.62 14.55
C GLU A 204 -2.18 6.33 13.47
N SER A 205 -1.05 6.94 13.84
CA SER A 205 -0.15 7.62 12.91
C SER A 205 1.00 6.75 12.42
N GLU A 206 1.21 5.57 13.02
CA GLU A 206 2.34 4.71 12.72
C GLU A 206 1.98 3.22 12.84
N LYS A 207 2.47 2.43 11.89
CA LYS A 207 2.46 0.97 11.91
C LYS A 207 3.77 0.45 11.38
N THR A 208 4.14 -0.75 11.79
CA THR A 208 5.34 -1.42 11.29
C THR A 208 4.98 -2.73 10.64
N VAL A 209 5.74 -3.11 9.63
CA VAL A 209 5.75 -4.48 9.09
C VAL A 209 7.16 -5.00 9.06
N THR A 210 7.34 -6.22 9.56
CA THR A 210 8.63 -6.88 9.64
C THR A 210 8.69 -7.99 8.60
N VAL A 211 9.78 -8.02 7.85
CA VAL A 211 10.18 -9.13 6.98
C VAL A 211 11.33 -9.85 7.68
N ASN A 212 11.20 -11.16 7.88
CA ASN A 212 12.29 -11.93 8.48
C ASN A 212 13.33 -12.25 7.42
N LEU A 213 14.60 -12.07 7.75
CA LEU A 213 15.73 -12.49 6.93
C LEU A 213 16.09 -13.92 7.31
N ILE A 214 16.63 -14.68 6.36
CA ILE A 214 16.96 -16.09 6.55
C ILE A 214 18.43 -16.26 6.23
N ASP A 215 19.24 -16.06 7.26
CA ASP A 215 20.67 -16.33 7.27
C ASP A 215 20.94 -17.80 6.90
N ASP A 216 21.80 -18.01 5.89
CA ASP A 216 22.28 -19.33 5.52
C ASP A 216 23.82 -19.47 5.45
N THR A 217 24.37 -20.22 4.50
CA THR A 217 25.82 -20.41 4.34
C THR A 217 26.24 -20.29 2.87
N ASN A 218 25.32 -19.91 1.99
CA ASN A 218 25.53 -19.79 0.57
C ASN A 218 26.08 -18.40 0.28
N VAL A 219 27.16 -18.33 -0.50
CA VAL A 219 27.66 -17.02 -0.93
C VAL A 219 26.85 -16.49 -2.11
N GLU A 220 26.31 -15.29 -1.94
CA GLU A 220 25.29 -14.66 -2.78
C GLU A 220 25.71 -13.26 -3.26
N ASP A 221 24.94 -12.68 -4.19
CA ASP A 221 25.10 -11.27 -4.57
C ASP A 221 24.13 -10.42 -3.73
N PRO A 222 24.40 -9.11 -3.52
CA PRO A 222 23.44 -8.27 -2.82
C PRO A 222 22.07 -8.29 -3.47
N GLU A 223 21.06 -8.57 -2.65
CA GLU A 223 19.67 -8.70 -3.09
C GLU A 223 18.81 -7.55 -2.59
N THR A 224 17.52 -7.55 -2.94
CA THR A 224 16.61 -6.49 -2.53
C THR A 224 15.28 -7.05 -2.07
N ILE A 225 14.70 -6.39 -1.06
CA ILE A 225 13.31 -6.51 -0.66
C ILE A 225 12.70 -5.12 -0.55
N GLY A 226 11.56 -4.90 -1.18
CA GLY A 226 10.81 -3.65 -1.14
C GLY A 226 9.37 -3.87 -0.72
N LEU A 227 8.82 -2.85 -0.09
CA LEU A 227 7.42 -2.78 0.31
C LEU A 227 6.76 -1.64 -0.48
N ILE A 228 5.67 -1.95 -1.16
CA ILE A 228 4.73 -1.00 -1.72
C ILE A 228 3.50 -1.00 -0.81
N VAL A 229 3.07 0.18 -0.40
CA VAL A 229 1.84 0.37 0.37
C VAL A 229 0.78 0.97 -0.55
N GLU A 230 -0.37 0.32 -0.60
CA GLU A 230 -1.45 0.62 -1.54
C GLU A 230 -2.77 0.82 -0.79
N ARG A 231 -3.66 1.59 -1.41
CA ARG A 231 -5.06 1.76 -1.00
C ARG A 231 -5.96 1.26 -2.13
N LEU A 232 -7.11 0.69 -1.77
CA LEU A 232 -8.13 0.31 -2.74
C LEU A 232 -9.09 1.49 -2.98
N VAL A 233 -9.08 2.05 -4.18
CA VAL A 233 -10.05 3.08 -4.63
C VAL A 233 -10.96 2.43 -5.67
N GLY A 234 -12.25 2.29 -5.33
CA GLY A 234 -13.18 1.50 -6.14
C GLY A 234 -12.74 0.03 -6.25
N ASN A 235 -12.23 -0.36 -7.42
CA ASN A 235 -11.71 -1.70 -7.73
C ASN A 235 -10.23 -1.70 -8.14
N GLU A 236 -9.53 -0.58 -8.00
CA GLU A 236 -8.12 -0.43 -8.38
C GLU A 236 -7.26 -0.16 -7.15
N PHE A 237 -6.06 -0.75 -7.15
CA PHE A 237 -5.04 -0.42 -6.15
C PHE A 237 -4.29 0.82 -6.61
N VAL A 238 -4.21 1.80 -5.72
CA VAL A 238 -3.46 3.03 -5.88
C VAL A 238 -2.30 2.98 -4.90
N GLU A 239 -1.08 3.10 -5.43
CA GLU A 239 0.12 3.19 -4.62
C GLU A 239 0.15 4.51 -3.83
N LEU A 240 0.36 4.38 -2.51
CA LEU A 240 0.56 5.51 -1.62
C LEU A 240 2.05 5.86 -1.54
N ASP A 241 2.89 4.87 -1.27
CA ASP A 241 4.35 5.02 -1.23
C ASP A 241 5.07 3.66 -1.29
N ARG A 242 6.40 3.68 -1.48
CA ARG A 242 7.24 2.49 -1.46
C ARG A 242 8.62 2.74 -0.84
N ALA A 243 9.20 1.69 -0.26
CA ALA A 243 10.60 1.68 0.15
C ALA A 243 11.28 0.38 -0.29
N THR A 244 12.62 0.40 -0.43
CA THR A 244 13.42 -0.78 -0.79
C THR A 244 14.67 -0.84 0.08
N VAL A 245 15.01 -2.05 0.48
CA VAL A 245 16.18 -2.38 1.29
C VAL A 245 17.06 -3.33 0.49
N THR A 246 18.37 -3.07 0.47
CA THR A 246 19.36 -4.03 -0.02
C THR A 246 19.77 -4.99 1.10
N ILE A 247 19.71 -6.29 0.83
CA ILE A 247 20.22 -7.33 1.72
C ILE A 247 21.66 -7.62 1.29
N THR A 248 22.61 -7.54 2.21
CA THR A 248 24.01 -7.86 1.94
C THR A 248 24.36 -9.17 2.61
N ASP A 249 24.80 -10.12 1.80
CA ASP A 249 25.40 -11.39 2.21
C ASP A 249 26.58 -11.15 3.17
N ASP A 250 26.61 -11.89 4.28
CA ASP A 250 27.68 -11.88 5.27
C ASP A 250 28.55 -13.14 5.28
N ASP A 251 28.32 -14.06 4.34
CA ASP A 251 29.09 -15.27 4.19
C ASP A 251 30.50 -15.08 3.61
N ALA A 252 31.42 -15.90 4.11
CA ALA A 252 32.77 -15.94 3.60
C ALA A 252 32.83 -16.70 2.25
N PRO A 253 33.64 -16.24 1.27
CA PRO A 253 33.84 -16.98 0.02
C PRO A 253 34.23 -18.45 0.24
N PRO A 254 33.71 -19.39 -0.56
CA PRO A 254 33.99 -20.81 -0.38
C PRO A 254 35.48 -21.11 -0.54
N THR A 255 36.00 -21.98 0.32
CA THR A 255 37.36 -22.51 0.19
C THR A 255 37.38 -23.76 -0.68
N VAL A 256 38.44 -23.93 -1.47
CA VAL A 256 38.61 -25.08 -2.35
C VAL A 256 39.36 -26.20 -1.61
N GLY A 257 38.81 -27.41 -1.67
CA GLY A 257 39.41 -28.63 -1.17
C GLY A 257 39.62 -29.64 -2.29
N ILE A 258 40.64 -30.49 -2.12
CA ILE A 258 40.83 -31.71 -2.90
C ILE A 258 40.92 -32.85 -1.87
N SER A 259 39.93 -33.75 -1.87
CA SER A 259 39.98 -34.91 -0.98
C SER A 259 40.93 -35.96 -1.54
N GLN A 260 41.87 -36.41 -0.70
CA GLN A 260 42.94 -37.36 -1.00
C GLN A 260 42.83 -38.53 -0.02
N PRO A 261 43.21 -39.76 -0.44
CA PRO A 261 44.55 -40.02 -0.98
C PRO A 261 44.55 -40.70 -2.35
N LEU A 262 45.37 -40.18 -3.27
CA LEU A 262 45.85 -40.97 -4.42
C LEU A 262 47.26 -41.48 -4.12
N SER A 263 47.40 -42.31 -3.09
CA SER A 263 48.65 -43.04 -2.84
C SER A 263 48.53 -44.43 -3.48
N GLY A 264 49.49 -44.81 -4.33
CA GLY A 264 49.63 -46.17 -4.84
C GLY A 264 48.74 -46.54 -6.04
N LEU A 265 48.24 -45.55 -6.78
CA LEU A 265 47.48 -45.83 -7.99
C LEU A 265 48.43 -46.20 -9.15
N PHE A 266 48.57 -47.49 -9.42
CA PHE A 266 49.25 -48.00 -10.61
C PHE A 266 48.21 -48.19 -11.71
N LEU A 267 47.95 -47.12 -12.47
CA LEU A 267 47.07 -47.20 -13.63
C LEU A 267 47.83 -47.94 -14.75
N ASP A 268 47.52 -49.22 -14.96
CA ASP A 268 48.19 -50.08 -15.96
C ASP A 268 47.51 -50.05 -17.35
N GLY A 269 46.99 -48.88 -17.72
CA GLY A 269 46.64 -48.55 -19.10
C GLY A 269 45.16 -48.61 -19.46
N THR A 270 44.26 -49.00 -18.54
CA THR A 270 42.82 -48.80 -18.74
C THR A 270 42.05 -48.30 -17.51
N GLU A 271 42.60 -48.42 -16.31
CA GLU A 271 41.97 -47.91 -15.10
C GLU A 271 41.90 -46.37 -15.09
N SER A 272 40.86 -45.83 -14.46
CA SER A 272 40.71 -44.39 -14.23
C SER A 272 40.40 -44.14 -12.77
N THR A 273 40.86 -43.00 -12.26
CA THR A 273 40.54 -42.54 -10.90
C THR A 273 39.84 -41.21 -10.93
N SER A 274 38.85 -41.05 -10.06
CA SER A 274 38.15 -39.79 -9.88
C SER A 274 38.80 -39.02 -8.73
N ILE A 275 39.17 -37.76 -9.00
CA ILE A 275 39.60 -36.80 -8.00
C ILE A 275 38.44 -35.86 -7.73
N PRO A 276 37.83 -35.92 -6.54
CA PRO A 276 36.82 -34.96 -6.13
C PRO A 276 37.47 -33.62 -5.80
N ILE A 277 36.88 -32.56 -6.32
CA ILE A 277 37.21 -31.17 -6.02
C ILE A 277 35.97 -30.58 -5.37
N THR A 278 36.15 -30.04 -4.17
CA THR A 278 35.05 -29.63 -3.30
C THR A 278 35.16 -28.15 -2.95
N LEU A 279 34.02 -27.50 -2.75
CA LEU A 279 33.89 -26.23 -2.05
C LEU A 279 33.47 -26.49 -0.60
N SER A 280 33.87 -25.63 0.33
CA SER A 280 33.46 -25.74 1.74
C SER A 280 31.98 -25.46 1.96
N GLN A 281 31.36 -24.71 1.07
CA GLN A 281 29.93 -24.34 1.07
C GLN A 281 29.49 -24.04 -0.37
N PRO A 282 28.19 -24.11 -0.69
CA PRO A 282 27.69 -23.74 -2.01
C PRO A 282 27.82 -22.23 -2.26
N SER A 283 27.71 -21.82 -3.51
CA SER A 283 27.60 -20.42 -3.92
C SER A 283 26.62 -20.29 -5.07
N ASP A 284 25.91 -19.18 -5.15
CA ASP A 284 24.95 -18.89 -6.22
C ASP A 284 25.63 -18.53 -7.53
N LYS A 285 26.94 -18.38 -7.48
CA LYS A 285 27.81 -18.24 -8.64
C LYS A 285 28.43 -19.58 -9.00
N ALA A 286 28.42 -19.88 -10.29
CA ALA A 286 29.23 -20.96 -10.80
C ALA A 286 30.71 -20.67 -10.54
N THR A 287 31.42 -21.69 -10.06
CA THR A 287 32.82 -21.57 -9.66
C THR A 287 33.73 -22.32 -10.64
N PHE A 288 34.85 -21.68 -11.01
CA PHE A 288 35.88 -22.25 -11.88
C PHE A 288 37.18 -22.39 -11.08
N ILE A 289 37.72 -23.60 -11.05
CA ILE A 289 38.93 -23.93 -10.27
C ILE A 289 40.03 -24.35 -11.22
N ASP A 290 41.10 -23.56 -11.31
CA ASP A 290 42.31 -23.92 -12.05
C ASP A 290 43.11 -24.97 -11.27
N VAL A 291 43.22 -26.16 -11.85
CA VAL A 291 44.02 -27.28 -11.34
C VAL A 291 45.31 -27.38 -12.13
N LYS A 292 46.44 -27.48 -11.41
CA LYS A 292 47.75 -27.70 -12.00
C LYS A 292 48.28 -29.07 -11.58
N PHE A 293 48.79 -29.82 -12.57
CA PHE A 293 49.49 -31.07 -12.34
C PHE A 293 50.99 -30.81 -12.22
N SER A 294 51.65 -31.59 -11.37
CA SER A 294 53.10 -31.58 -11.19
C SER A 294 53.59 -32.99 -10.94
N GLY A 295 54.87 -33.25 -11.18
CA GLY A 295 55.45 -34.59 -11.09
C GLY A 295 56.25 -34.93 -12.35
N ASP A 296 56.58 -36.21 -12.47
CA ASP A 296 57.27 -36.81 -13.62
C ASP A 296 56.32 -37.23 -14.73
N GLY A 297 55.05 -37.49 -14.42
CA GLY A 297 54.01 -37.71 -15.42
C GLY A 297 53.63 -36.43 -16.16
N LEU A 298 53.61 -36.49 -17.50
CA LEU A 298 53.20 -35.40 -18.39
C LEU A 298 51.75 -35.58 -18.87
N LEU A 299 50.95 -34.50 -18.79
CA LEU A 299 49.59 -34.48 -19.31
C LEU A 299 49.60 -34.69 -20.83
N ASN A 300 48.72 -35.56 -21.33
CA ASN A 300 48.61 -36.02 -22.72
C ASN A 300 49.76 -36.88 -23.26
N GLU A 301 50.79 -37.18 -22.45
CA GLU A 301 51.84 -38.14 -22.80
C GLU A 301 51.81 -39.38 -21.89
N ASP A 302 51.71 -39.16 -20.57
CA ASP A 302 51.65 -40.24 -19.58
C ASP A 302 50.23 -40.44 -19.03
N PHE A 303 49.39 -39.40 -19.00
CA PHE A 303 48.00 -39.49 -18.54
C PHE A 303 47.07 -38.54 -19.28
N LEU A 304 45.79 -38.90 -19.35
CA LEU A 304 44.68 -38.08 -19.80
C LEU A 304 43.84 -37.63 -18.61
N VAL A 305 43.26 -36.43 -18.72
CA VAL A 305 42.25 -35.93 -17.80
C VAL A 305 40.93 -35.84 -18.55
N ALA A 306 39.88 -36.45 -18.01
CA ALA A 306 38.52 -36.41 -18.52
C ALA A 306 37.57 -35.83 -17.46
N GLY A 307 36.38 -35.39 -17.90
CA GLY A 307 35.38 -34.74 -17.05
C GLY A 307 34.95 -33.39 -17.62
N ASN A 308 34.23 -32.59 -16.81
CA ASN A 308 33.85 -31.22 -17.16
C ASN A 308 35.03 -30.26 -16.94
N VAL A 309 36.06 -30.42 -17.77
CA VAL A 309 37.30 -29.62 -17.72
C VAL A 309 37.51 -28.84 -19.00
N LEU A 310 37.94 -27.58 -18.85
CA LEU A 310 38.34 -26.69 -19.95
C LEU A 310 39.81 -26.28 -19.78
N ALA A 311 40.39 -25.61 -20.78
CA ALA A 311 41.68 -24.95 -20.60
C ALA A 311 41.55 -23.89 -19.48
N GLY A 312 42.45 -23.92 -18.50
CA GLY A 312 42.43 -22.99 -17.38
C GLY A 312 42.85 -21.58 -17.77
N ALA A 313 42.51 -20.61 -16.91
CA ALA A 313 42.86 -19.21 -17.15
C ALA A 313 44.37 -18.97 -17.03
N ASN A 314 45.04 -19.78 -16.21
CA ASN A 314 46.49 -19.75 -16.05
C ASN A 314 47.20 -20.74 -17.00
N PRO A 315 48.35 -20.36 -17.60
CA PRO A 315 49.09 -21.26 -18.49
C PRO A 315 49.43 -22.60 -17.83
N GLY A 316 49.09 -23.69 -18.51
CA GLY A 316 49.36 -25.06 -18.04
C GLY A 316 48.41 -25.58 -16.97
N THR A 317 47.23 -24.98 -16.80
CA THR A 317 46.18 -25.44 -15.88
C THR A 317 44.95 -25.95 -16.63
N LEU A 318 44.16 -26.79 -15.97
CA LEU A 318 42.81 -27.17 -16.40
C LEU A 318 41.80 -26.51 -15.47
N SER A 319 40.74 -25.90 -16.01
CA SER A 319 39.66 -25.31 -15.23
C SER A 319 38.55 -26.33 -15.01
N VAL A 320 38.25 -26.61 -13.75
CA VAL A 320 37.15 -27.48 -13.31
C VAL A 320 35.94 -26.63 -12.99
N PHE A 321 34.80 -26.98 -13.58
CA PHE A 321 33.53 -26.29 -13.36
C PHE A 321 32.75 -26.93 -12.20
N ILE A 322 32.37 -26.11 -11.22
CA ILE A 322 31.37 -26.43 -10.20
C ILE A 322 30.15 -25.54 -10.46
N PRO A 323 28.97 -26.12 -10.80
CA PRO A 323 27.76 -25.35 -11.04
C PRO A 323 27.35 -24.55 -9.79
N ALA A 324 26.63 -23.44 -9.99
CA ALA A 324 25.98 -22.72 -8.90
C ALA A 324 25.13 -23.66 -8.03
N GLY A 325 25.19 -23.44 -6.72
CA GLY A 325 24.52 -24.23 -5.70
C GLY A 325 25.11 -25.62 -5.44
N SER A 326 26.16 -26.03 -6.16
CA SER A 326 26.86 -27.30 -5.95
C SER A 326 28.13 -27.10 -5.12
N THR A 327 28.49 -28.11 -4.32
CA THR A 327 29.74 -28.10 -3.53
C THR A 327 30.81 -29.03 -4.08
N GLU A 328 30.53 -29.79 -5.14
CA GLU A 328 31.48 -30.78 -5.65
C GLU A 328 31.45 -30.88 -7.17
N SER A 329 32.62 -31.19 -7.72
CA SER A 329 32.82 -31.68 -9.08
C SER A 329 34.00 -32.65 -9.04
N SER A 330 34.25 -33.35 -10.14
CA SER A 330 35.38 -34.26 -10.19
C SER A 330 36.06 -34.27 -11.55
N ILE A 331 37.34 -34.61 -11.52
CA ILE A 331 38.12 -34.92 -12.71
C ILE A 331 38.51 -36.39 -12.68
N SER A 332 38.55 -37.03 -13.85
CA SER A 332 39.01 -38.40 -13.98
C SER A 332 40.40 -38.43 -14.60
N ILE A 333 41.36 -39.06 -13.93
CA ILE A 333 42.70 -39.29 -14.46
C ILE A 333 42.82 -40.73 -14.94
N GLN A 334 43.32 -40.92 -16.17
CA GLN A 334 43.59 -42.23 -16.76
C GLN A 334 45.02 -42.25 -17.30
N ALA A 335 45.84 -43.24 -16.95
CA ALA A 335 47.17 -43.37 -17.54
C ALA A 335 47.09 -43.85 -19.00
N ILE A 336 48.04 -43.38 -19.80
CA ILE A 336 48.21 -43.81 -21.18
C ILE A 336 49.11 -45.07 -21.16
N PRO A 337 48.64 -46.24 -21.64
CA PRO A 337 49.46 -47.43 -21.69
C PRO A 337 50.71 -47.20 -22.55
N LYS A 338 51.90 -47.48 -22.00
CA LYS A 338 53.13 -47.55 -22.80
C LYS A 338 53.21 -48.93 -23.42
N ASN A 339 53.28 -49.00 -24.75
CA ASN A 339 53.57 -50.25 -25.44
C ASN A 339 54.96 -50.72 -24.99
N VAL A 340 55.00 -51.79 -24.19
CA VAL A 340 56.25 -52.44 -23.81
C VAL A 340 56.76 -53.17 -25.05
N SER A 341 57.76 -52.61 -25.72
CA SER A 341 58.50 -53.25 -26.81
C SER A 341 59.50 -54.25 -26.30
#